data_AF-A0A968YFD5-F1
#
_entry.id   AF-A0A968YFD5-F1
#
_cell.length_a   1.000
_cell.length_b   1.000
_cell.length_c   1.000
_cell.angle_alpha   90.00
_cell.angle_beta   90.00
_cell.angle_gamma   90.00
#
_symmetry.space_group_name_H-M   'P 1'
#
loop_
_entity.id
_entity.type
_entity.pdbx_description
1 polymer ?
#
loop_
_entity_poly.entity_id
_entity_poly.type
_entity_poly.pdbx_seq_one_letter_code
_entity_poly.pdbx_strand_id
1 'polypeptide(L)' 'MGDVSSDLQSQIQALSLDQLEALGEALLDFSEPADLVGWLQDNRVE' A
#
# COMPACT_ATOMS: atom_id res chain seq x y z
N MET A 1 -2.82 -14.92 13.84
CA MET A 1 -1.75 -13.94 13.55
C MET A 1 -1.77 -13.69 12.07
N GLY A 2 -2.69 -12.85 11.60
CA GLY A 2 -2.66 -12.32 10.25
C GLY A 2 -1.71 -11.14 10.27
N ASP A 3 -0.42 -11.44 10.37
CA ASP A 3 0.62 -10.41 10.37
C ASP A 3 0.68 -9.90 8.94
N VAL A 4 0.03 -8.75 8.68
CA VAL A 4 0.48 -7.85 7.61
C VAL A 4 1.99 -7.75 7.84
N SER A 5 2.78 -8.37 6.96
CA SER A 5 4.21 -8.54 7.20
C SER A 5 4.78 -7.17 7.54
N SER A 6 5.57 -7.07 8.61
CA SER A 6 6.14 -5.79 9.06
C SER A 6 6.81 -4.99 7.95
N ASP A 7 7.29 -5.67 6.90
CA ASP A 7 7.65 -5.11 5.61
C ASP A 7 6.55 -4.22 5.01
N LEU A 8 5.37 -4.76 4.72
CA LEU A 8 4.24 -4.02 4.14
C LEU A 8 3.86 -2.79 4.97
N GLN A 9 3.84 -2.92 6.29
CA GLN A 9 3.55 -1.80 7.18
C GLN A 9 4.67 -0.75 7.16
N SER A 10 5.93 -1.15 7.03
CA SER A 10 7.05 -0.23 6.84
C SER A 10 7.00 0.45 5.47
N GLN A 11 6.52 -0.26 4.44
CA GLN A 11 6.34 0.30 3.11
C GLN A 11 5.27 1.39 3.12
N ILE A 12 4.12 1.13 3.74
CA ILE A 12 3.03 2.12 3.89
C ILE A 12 3.49 3.33 4.72
N GLN A 13 4.24 3.12 5.81
CA GLN A 13 4.77 4.23 6.62
C GLN A 13 5.86 5.05 5.92
N ALA A 14 6.52 4.48 4.90
CA ALA A 14 7.50 5.18 4.08
C ALA A 14 6.88 5.97 2.93
N LEU A 15 5.57 5.81 2.68
CA LEU A 15 4.86 6.58 1.67
C LEU A 15 4.80 8.06 2.05
N SER A 16 4.90 8.93 1.04
CA SER A 16 4.67 10.37 1.21
C SER A 16 3.17 10.66 1.36
N LEU A 17 2.82 11.86 1.83
CA LEU A 17 1.42 12.26 2.04
C LEU A 17 0.57 12.07 0.78
N ASP A 18 1.04 12.54 -0.39
CA ASP A 18 0.38 12.34 -1.69
C ASP A 18 0.13 10.86 -2.02
N GLN A 19 1.08 9.99 -1.71
CA GLN A 19 0.94 8.56 -1.93
C GLN A 19 -0.05 7.93 -0.95
N LEU A 20 -0.09 8.40 0.30
CA LEU A 20 -1.07 7.94 1.28
C LEU A 20 -2.51 8.33 0.89
N GLU A 21 -2.68 9.52 0.31
CA GLU A 21 -3.96 9.99 -0.23
C GLU A 21 -4.38 9.13 -1.45
N ALA A 22 -3.46 8.87 -2.38
CA ALA A 22 -3.70 7.99 -3.52
C ALA A 22 -3.98 6.53 -3.09
N LEU A 23 -3.31 6.04 -2.06
CA LEU A 23 -3.59 4.73 -1.46
C LEU A 23 -5.00 4.70 -0.91
N GLY A 24 -5.45 5.75 -0.22
CA GLY A 24 -6.80 5.82 0.34
C GLY A 24 -7.90 5.78 -0.72
N GLU A 25 -7.71 6.48 -1.85
CA GLU A 25 -8.62 6.42 -2.99
C GLU A 25 -8.61 5.05 -3.66
N ALA A 26 -7.43 4.48 -3.92
CA ALA A 26 -7.30 3.17 -4.55
C ALA A 26 -7.77 2.03 -3.63
N LEU A 27 -7.61 2.17 -2.31
CA LEU A 27 -8.06 1.21 -1.29
C LEU A 27 -9.57 0.97 -1.32
N LEU A 28 -10.34 1.97 -1.75
CA LEU A 28 -11.79 1.83 -1.96
C LEU A 28 -12.13 0.94 -3.16
N ASP A 29 -11.24 0.85 -4.15
CA ASP A 29 -11.37 0.01 -5.35
C ASP A 29 -10.77 -1.40 -5.16
N PHE A 30 -9.86 -1.57 -4.19
CA PHE A 30 -9.22 -2.85 -3.90
C PHE A 30 -10.25 -3.90 -3.48
N SER A 31 -10.32 -4.99 -4.25
CA SER A 31 -11.12 -6.18 -3.89
C SER A 31 -10.30 -7.20 -3.13
N GLU A 32 -8.99 -7.25 -3.34
CA GLU A 32 -8.11 -8.25 -2.76
C GLU A 32 -6.86 -7.62 -2.12
N PRO A 33 -6.27 -8.27 -1.10
CA PRO A 33 -4.99 -7.83 -0.54
C PRO A 33 -3.85 -7.84 -1.57
N ALA A 34 -4.01 -8.56 -2.69
CA ALA A 34 -3.07 -8.53 -3.80
C ALA A 34 -3.04 -7.17 -4.53
N ASP A 35 -4.17 -6.47 -4.63
CA ASP A 35 -4.24 -5.12 -5.23
C ASP A 35 -3.40 -4.12 -4.42
N LEU A 36 -3.53 -4.17 -3.08
CA LEU A 36 -2.76 -3.33 -2.17
C LEU A 36 -1.25 -3.61 -2.29
N VAL A 37 -0.86 -4.88 -2.40
CA VAL A 37 0.55 -5.27 -2.58
C VAL A 37 1.08 -4.87 -3.96
N GLY A 38 0.25 -4.94 -5.01
CA GLY A 38 0.60 -4.45 -6.35
C GLY A 38 0.78 -2.94 -6.38
N TRP A 39 -0.17 -2.21 -5.80
CA TRP A 39 -0.14 -0.75 -5.70
C TRP A 39 1.09 -0.27 -4.92
N LEU A 40 1.41 -0.90 -3.79
CA LEU A 40 2.60 -0.56 -2.98
C LEU A 40 3.91 -0.82 -3.71
N GLN A 41 3.98 -1.81 -4.60
CA GLN A 41 5.17 -2.08 -5.40
C GLN A 41 5.33 -1.08 -6.54
N ASP A 42 4.24 -0.71 -7.22
CA ASP A 42 4.22 0.27 -8.31
C ASP A 42 4.69 1.65 -7.81
N ASN A 43 4.19 2.05 -6.64
CA ASN A 43 4.50 3.29 -5.93
C ASN A 43 5.91 3.33 -5.29
N ARG A 44 6.68 2.23 -5.39
CA ARG A 44 8.05 2.12 -4.85
C ARG A 44 9.13 2.24 -5.94
N VAL A 45 8.73 2.30 -7.21
CA VAL A 45 9.63 2.49 -8.35
C VAL A 45 9.71 3.99 -8.67
N GLU A 46 10.58 4.71 -7.95
CA GLU A 46 11.12 6.01 -8.34
C GLU A 46 12.65 5.96 -8.39
#